data_AF-A3BKN9-F1
#
_entry.id   AF-A3BKN9-F1
#
_cell.length_a   1.000
_cell.length_b   1.000
_cell.length_c   1.000
_cell.angle_alpha   90.00
_cell.angle_beta   90.00
_cell.angle_gamma   90.00
#
_symmetry.space_group_name_H-M   'P 1'
#
loop_
_entity.id
_entity.type
_entity.pdbx_description
1 polymer ?
#
loop_
_entity_poly.entity_id
_entity_poly.type
_entity_poly.pdbx_seq_one_letter_code
_entity_poly.pdbx_strand_id
1 'polypeptide(L)'
;MTLAAILLLVLALVAPPLAAAAVLDDGGGGHRPPFHMCGMVQGRFAPNSSYEANLRRVAATLPAMVANGSSSSSSGVDVLVGERPDQISTSAFCGANSSAAPDA
;
A
#
# COMPACT_ATOMS: atom_id res chain seq x y z
N MET A 1 9.62 -39.96 17.25
CA MET A 1 10.01 -38.56 16.98
C MET A 1 10.01 -37.84 18.31
N THR A 2 11.15 -37.30 18.76
CA THR A 2 11.30 -36.77 20.11
C THR A 2 10.56 -35.43 20.25
N LEU A 3 10.03 -35.12 21.44
CA LEU A 3 9.30 -33.88 21.75
C LEU A 3 10.10 -32.61 21.37
N ALA A 4 11.42 -32.69 21.46
CA ALA A 4 12.35 -31.65 21.00
C ALA A 4 12.24 -31.37 19.48
N ALA A 5 12.07 -32.40 18.65
CA ALA A 5 11.95 -32.23 17.20
C ALA A 5 10.64 -31.53 16.81
N ILE A 6 9.56 -31.77 17.57
CA ILE A 6 8.26 -31.12 17.35
C ILE A 6 8.33 -29.64 17.74
N LEU A 7 8.95 -29.31 18.87
CA LEU A 7 9.14 -27.93 19.31
C LEU A 7 9.98 -27.11 18.32
N LEU A 8 11.06 -27.69 17.78
CA LEU A 8 11.90 -27.01 16.79
C LEU A 8 11.15 -26.76 15.48
N LEU A 9 10.28 -27.68 15.06
CA LEU A 9 9.47 -27.51 13.86
C LEU A 9 8.43 -26.39 14.02
N VAL A 10 7.78 -26.31 15.19
CA VAL A 10 6.79 -25.27 15.48
C VAL A 10 7.43 -23.88 15.58
N LEU A 11 8.61 -23.76 16.19
CA LEU A 11 9.34 -22.49 16.24
C LEU A 11 9.75 -22.01 14.83
N ALA A 12 10.15 -22.93 13.95
CA ALA A 12 10.52 -22.60 12.58
C ALA A 12 9.32 -22.14 11.73
N LEU A 13 8.10 -22.60 12.01
CA LEU A 13 6.88 -22.15 11.32
C LEU A 13 6.33 -20.81 11.85
N VAL A 14 6.59 -20.47 13.13
CA VAL A 14 6.06 -19.25 13.76
C VAL A 14 7.01 -18.06 13.67
N ALA A 15 8.30 -18.27 13.37
CA ALA A 15 9.24 -17.19 13.19
C ALA A 15 8.91 -16.38 11.91
N PRO A 16 8.53 -15.09 12.03
CA PRO A 16 8.43 -14.21 10.88
C PRO A 16 9.79 -14.15 10.19
N PRO A 17 9.88 -14.17 8.85
CA PRO A 17 11.14 -13.95 8.19
C PRO A 17 11.60 -12.53 8.54
N LEU A 18 12.62 -12.42 9.41
CA LEU A 18 13.38 -11.18 9.57
C LEU A 18 14.15 -10.96 8.26
N ALA A 19 13.48 -10.38 7.28
CA ALA A 19 14.13 -9.88 6.08
C ALA A 19 14.88 -8.61 6.47
N ALA A 20 16.20 -8.75 6.65
CA ALA A 20 17.10 -7.62 6.75
C ALA A 20 17.11 -6.89 5.39
N ALA A 21 16.69 -5.63 5.39
CA ALA A 21 16.95 -4.72 4.28
C ALA A 21 17.52 -3.41 4.86
N ALA A 22 18.78 -3.48 5.28
CA ALA A 22 19.60 -2.30 5.45
C ALA A 22 20.48 -2.17 4.20
N VAL A 23 20.03 -1.39 3.22
CA VAL A 23 20.90 -0.82 2.20
C VAL A 23 20.66 0.69 2.25
N LEU A 24 21.54 1.38 2.98
CA LEU A 24 21.74 2.81 2.82
C LEU A 24 22.69 2.95 1.62
N ASP A 25 22.12 3.08 0.43
CA ASP A 25 22.88 3.55 -0.73
C ASP A 25 22.69 5.06 -0.84
N ASP A 26 23.69 5.78 -0.35
CA ASP A 26 23.87 7.22 -0.54
C ASP A 26 24.50 7.42 -1.93
N GLY A 27 23.65 7.44 -2.96
CA GLY A 27 24.05 7.55 -4.36
C GLY A 27 23.13 8.52 -5.10
N GLY A 28 23.57 9.77 -5.24
CA GLY A 28 22.82 10.90 -5.82
C GLY A 28 21.96 10.55 -7.04
N GLY A 29 20.64 10.58 -6.85
CA GLY A 29 19.65 10.26 -7.89
C GLY A 29 18.20 10.15 -7.44
N GLY A 30 17.83 10.61 -6.23
CA GLY A 30 16.46 10.99 -5.83
C GLY A 30 15.29 10.00 -5.93
N HIS A 31 15.46 8.77 -6.44
CA HIS A 31 14.37 7.80 -6.55
C HIS A 31 14.45 6.77 -5.43
N ARG A 32 13.82 7.09 -4.30
CA ARG A 32 13.55 6.10 -3.25
C ARG A 32 12.55 5.08 -3.80
N PRO A 33 12.81 3.76 -3.71
CA PRO A 33 11.85 2.76 -4.13
C PRO A 33 10.52 2.93 -3.37
N PRO A 34 9.37 2.64 -4.00
CA PRO A 34 8.09 2.73 -3.33
C PRO A 34 8.11 1.83 -2.10
N PHE A 35 7.70 2.38 -0.96
CA PHE A 35 7.50 1.63 0.26
C PHE A 35 6.01 1.53 0.54
N HIS A 36 5.58 0.39 1.06
CA HIS A 36 4.19 0.13 1.41
C HIS A 36 4.09 -0.03 2.92
N MET A 37 3.17 0.70 3.55
CA MET A 37 2.80 0.51 4.95
C MET A 37 1.36 0.02 5.01
N CYS A 38 1.15 -1.11 5.67
CA CYS A 38 -0.18 -1.58 6.03
C CYS A 38 -0.56 -1.03 7.41
N GLY A 39 -1.85 -0.91 7.71
CA GLY A 39 -2.34 -0.33 8.96
C GLY A 39 -1.68 -0.92 10.21
N MET A 40 -1.40 -0.05 11.19
CA MET A 40 -0.75 -0.40 12.48
C MET A 40 -1.55 -1.44 13.27
N VAL A 41 -2.87 -1.45 13.09
CA VAL A 41 -3.76 -2.48 13.61
C VAL A 41 -4.00 -3.49 12.49
N GLN A 42 -3.25 -4.60 12.49
CA GLN A 42 -3.40 -5.65 11.49
C GLN A 42 -4.82 -6.22 11.55
N GLY A 43 -5.65 -5.86 10.60
CA GLY A 43 -6.98 -6.44 10.38
C GLY A 43 -7.23 -6.60 8.89
N ARG A 44 -7.68 -7.78 8.47
CA ARG A 44 -8.23 -7.95 7.13
C ARG A 44 -9.68 -7.46 7.17
N PHE A 45 -10.10 -6.74 6.14
CA PHE A 45 -11.53 -6.49 5.93
C PHE A 45 -12.25 -7.83 5.72
N ALA A 46 -13.53 -7.88 6.07
CA ALA A 46 -14.33 -9.07 5.81
C ALA A 46 -14.50 -9.26 4.29
N PRO A 47 -14.34 -10.49 3.77
CA PRO A 47 -14.55 -10.74 2.35
C PRO A 47 -16.01 -10.48 1.95
N ASN A 48 -16.21 -9.99 0.75
CA ASN A 48 -17.49 -9.54 0.18
C ASN A 48 -18.18 -8.42 0.99
N SER A 49 -17.41 -7.63 1.75
CA SER A 49 -17.95 -6.47 2.47
C SER A 49 -18.13 -5.25 1.57
N SER A 50 -19.00 -4.33 2.01
CA SER A 50 -19.10 -2.97 1.49
C SER A 50 -17.74 -2.26 1.53
N TYR A 51 -16.96 -2.44 2.60
CA TYR A 51 -15.60 -1.89 2.69
C TYR A 51 -14.70 -2.42 1.57
N GLU A 52 -14.73 -3.72 1.29
CA GLU A 52 -13.96 -4.31 0.18
C GLU A 52 -14.39 -3.73 -1.17
N ALA A 53 -15.69 -3.63 -1.43
CA ALA A 53 -16.20 -3.04 -2.66
C ALA A 53 -15.79 -1.56 -2.82
N ASN A 54 -15.84 -0.79 -1.74
CA ASN A 54 -15.39 0.60 -1.71
C ASN A 54 -13.88 0.70 -1.96
N LEU A 55 -13.08 -0.19 -1.37
CA LEU A 55 -11.63 -0.23 -1.56
C LEU A 55 -11.27 -0.55 -3.02
N ARG A 56 -11.96 -1.51 -3.64
CA ARG A 56 -11.80 -1.81 -5.07
C ARG A 56 -12.17 -0.61 -5.94
N ARG A 57 -13.23 0.12 -5.61
CA ARG A 57 -13.62 1.36 -6.32
C ARG A 57 -12.54 2.43 -6.23
N VAL A 58 -11.99 2.65 -5.04
CA VAL A 58 -10.86 3.59 -4.84
C VAL A 58 -9.68 3.17 -5.72
N ALA A 59 -9.25 1.92 -5.65
CA ALA A 59 -8.12 1.42 -6.42
C ALA A 59 -8.31 1.60 -7.94
N ALA A 60 -9.53 1.42 -8.45
CA ALA A 60 -9.84 1.56 -9.87
C ALA A 60 -9.93 3.02 -10.36
N THR A 61 -10.23 3.98 -9.48
CA THR A 61 -10.57 5.36 -9.89
C THR A 61 -9.51 6.37 -9.51
N LEU A 62 -8.81 6.16 -8.39
CA LEU A 62 -7.83 7.10 -7.84
C LEU A 62 -6.69 7.45 -8.82
N PRO A 63 -6.13 6.50 -9.60
CA PRO A 63 -5.10 6.83 -10.58
C PRO A 63 -5.56 7.83 -11.65
N ALA A 64 -6.78 7.66 -12.17
CA ALA A 64 -7.34 8.57 -13.17
C ALA A 64 -7.68 9.93 -12.55
N MET A 65 -8.18 9.96 -11.31
CA MET A 65 -8.48 11.20 -10.60
C MET A 65 -7.22 12.04 -10.35
N VAL A 66 -6.13 11.42 -9.90
CA VAL A 66 -4.86 12.14 -9.68
C VAL A 66 -4.23 12.59 -11.00
N ALA A 67 -4.30 11.78 -12.06
CA ALA A 67 -3.80 12.14 -13.38
C ALA A 67 -4.57 13.32 -14.01
N ASN A 68 -5.90 13.35 -13.88
CA ASN A 68 -6.73 14.43 -14.41
C ASN A 68 -6.66 15.71 -13.54
N GLY A 69 -6.49 15.55 -12.23
CA GLY A 69 -6.21 16.67 -11.31
C GLY A 69 -4.84 17.33 -11.54
N SER A 70 -3.93 16.64 -12.22
CA SER A 70 -2.56 17.07 -12.56
C SER A 70 -2.48 18.08 -13.69
N SER A 71 -3.12 19.24 -13.49
CA SER A 71 -2.89 20.44 -14.29
C SER A 71 -1.69 21.28 -13.79
N SER A 72 -1.02 20.88 -12.71
CA SER A 72 0.16 21.57 -12.16
C SER A 72 1.05 20.59 -11.41
N SER A 73 2.35 20.88 -11.36
CA SER A 73 3.45 20.07 -10.78
C SER A 73 3.32 19.74 -9.28
N SER A 74 2.15 19.83 -8.68
CA SER A 74 1.91 19.54 -7.26
C SER A 74 0.41 19.41 -6.94
N SER A 75 -0.36 18.76 -7.79
CA SER A 75 -1.78 18.51 -7.51
C SER A 75 -1.97 17.20 -6.76
N GLY A 76 -2.69 17.27 -5.64
CA GLY A 76 -3.24 16.11 -4.97
C GLY A 76 -4.76 16.05 -5.10
N VAL A 77 -5.33 14.87 -4.86
CA VAL A 77 -6.77 14.67 -4.74
C VAL A 77 -7.07 13.98 -3.42
N ASP A 78 -8.07 14.49 -2.70
CA ASP A 78 -8.64 13.86 -1.52
C ASP A 78 -10.00 13.26 -1.90
N VAL A 79 -10.22 12.01 -1.52
CA VAL A 79 -11.41 11.24 -1.92
C VAL A 79 -11.99 10.53 -0.71
N LEU A 80 -13.31 10.65 -0.56
CA LEU A 80 -14.10 9.85 0.36
C LEU A 80 -15.01 8.92 -0.45
N VAL A 81 -14.92 7.61 -0.17
CA VAL A 81 -15.79 6.60 -0.79
C VAL A 81 -16.56 5.85 0.28
N GLY A 82 -17.88 5.73 0.09
CA GLY A 82 -18.77 4.98 0.98
C GLY A 82 -19.28 5.80 2.17
N GLU A 83 -20.04 5.11 3.02
CA GLU A 83 -20.67 5.65 4.23
C GLU A 83 -20.20 4.87 5.47
N ARG A 84 -20.36 5.45 6.67
CA ARG A 84 -19.97 4.75 7.90
C ARG A 84 -20.81 3.47 8.09
N PRO A 85 -20.21 2.35 8.55
CA PRO A 85 -18.84 2.22 9.07
C PRO A 85 -17.76 1.98 7.99
N ASP A 86 -18.14 1.77 6.73
CA ASP A 86 -17.25 1.31 5.65
C ASP A 86 -16.69 2.43 4.76
N GLN A 87 -16.62 3.65 5.29
CA GLN A 87 -16.10 4.80 4.58
C GLN A 87 -14.58 4.73 4.50
N ILE A 88 -14.04 5.01 3.31
CA ILE A 88 -12.60 5.10 3.05
C ILE A 88 -12.25 6.54 2.75
N SER A 89 -11.30 7.08 3.51
CA SER A 89 -10.65 8.36 3.22
C SER A 89 -9.28 8.09 2.62
N THR A 90 -8.98 8.72 1.49
CA THR A 90 -7.73 8.52 0.75
C THR A 90 -7.27 9.81 0.11
N SER A 91 -5.95 9.96 -0.03
CA SER A 91 -5.31 11.07 -0.71
C SER A 91 -4.26 10.53 -1.67
N ALA A 92 -4.14 11.12 -2.85
CA ALA A 92 -3.08 10.80 -3.82
C ALA A 92 -2.49 12.07 -4.42
N PHE A 93 -1.20 12.05 -4.75
CA PHE A 93 -0.49 13.19 -5.35
C PHE A 93 0.54 12.70 -6.37
N CYS A 94 0.76 13.49 -7.41
CA CYS A 94 1.88 13.31 -8.34
C CYS A 94 3.08 14.13 -7.88
N GLY A 95 4.29 13.60 -8.09
CA GLY A 95 5.53 14.35 -7.88
C GLY A 95 5.69 15.44 -8.93
N ALA A 96 6.47 16.48 -8.61
CA ALA A 96 6.61 17.67 -9.47
C ALA A 96 7.24 17.43 -10.84
N ASN A 97 7.81 16.24 -11.07
CA ASN A 97 8.43 15.80 -12.31
C ASN A 97 7.74 14.56 -12.92
N SER A 98 6.56 14.18 -12.43
CA SER A 98 5.86 12.98 -12.89
C SER A 98 4.98 13.33 -14.09
N SER A 99 5.42 13.00 -15.30
CA SER A 99 4.53 12.92 -16.47
C SER A 99 3.81 11.57 -16.48
N ALA A 100 2.58 11.52 -17.00
CA ALA A 100 1.89 10.24 -17.23
C ALA A 100 2.80 9.31 -18.05
N ALA A 101 2.96 8.06 -17.59
CA ALA A 101 3.67 7.05 -18.36
C ALA A 101 2.84 6.71 -19.61
N PRO A 102 3.46 6.52 -20.79
CA PRO A 102 2.73 6.09 -21.98
C PRO A 102 2.17 4.68 -21.78
N ASP A 103 0.94 4.45 -22.23
CA ASP A 103 0.32 3.12 -22.29
C ASP A 103 1.17 2.20 -23.18
N ALA A 104 1.52 1.02 -22.64
CA ALA A 104 2.27 -0.03 -23.36
C ALA A 104 1.32 -1.06 -23.97
#